data_AF-A0A4Z2E029-F1
#
_entry.id   AF-A0A4Z2E029-F1
#
_cell.length_a   1.000
_cell.length_b   1.000
_cell.length_c   1.000
_cell.angle_alpha   90.00
_cell.angle_beta   90.00
_cell.angle_gamma   90.00
#
_symmetry.space_group_name_H-M   'P 1'
#
loop_
_entity.id
_entity.type
_entity.pdbx_description
1 polymer ?
#
loop_
_entity_poly.entity_id
_entity_poly.type
_entity_poly.pdbx_seq_one_letter_code
_entity_poly.pdbx_strand_id
1 'polypeptide(L)' 'MMDWAGPSLERSVFNDLRLQGQFCDAVIEAEGVAFQIHRVVLCECSHYFL' A
#
# COMPACT_ATOMS: atom_id res chain seq x y z
N MET A 1 18.90 17.92 -16.74
CA MET A 1 17.65 18.45 -16.18
C MET A 1 16.92 17.26 -15.60
N MET A 2 16.68 17.23 -14.29
CA MET A 2 16.24 16.03 -13.56
C MET A 2 14.83 15.60 -13.99
N ASP A 3 14.71 14.33 -14.37
CA ASP A 3 13.45 13.64 -14.67
C ASP A 3 12.69 13.38 -13.37
N TRP A 4 11.86 14.32 -12.92
CA TRP A 4 10.92 14.07 -11.83
C TRP A 4 9.72 13.29 -12.39
N ALA A 5 9.87 11.98 -12.52
CA ALA A 5 8.74 11.10 -12.72
C ALA A 5 7.82 11.22 -11.48
N GLY A 6 6.68 11.90 -11.64
CA GLY A 6 5.60 11.85 -10.65
C GLY A 6 5.24 10.40 -10.31
N PRO A 7 4.57 10.14 -9.17
CA PRO A 7 4.24 8.78 -8.75
C PRO A 7 3.58 8.04 -9.92
N SER A 8 4.12 6.87 -10.27
CA SER A 8 3.60 6.07 -11.36
C SER A 8 2.10 5.81 -11.13
N LEU A 9 1.29 5.92 -12.19
CA LEU A 9 -0.18 5.82 -12.14
C LEU A 9 -0.67 4.58 -11.36
N GLU A 10 0.08 3.48 -11.42
CA GLU A 10 -0.20 2.23 -10.69
C GLU A 10 -0.09 2.36 -9.17
N ARG A 11 0.90 3.12 -8.66
CA ARG A 11 1.03 3.40 -7.22
C ARG A 11 -0.15 4.22 -6.68
N SER A 12 -0.84 4.94 -7.56
CA SER A 12 -2.04 5.70 -7.20
C SER A 12 -3.24 4.78 -6.95
N VAL A 13 -3.53 3.84 -7.85
CA VAL A 13 -4.78 3.05 -7.78
C VAL A 13 -4.85 2.21 -6.50
N PHE A 14 -3.80 1.47 -6.16
CA PHE A 14 -3.80 0.66 -4.93
C PHE A 14 -3.89 1.54 -3.67
N ASN A 15 -3.26 2.71 -3.69
CA ASN A 15 -3.37 3.65 -2.59
C ASN A 15 -4.80 4.22 -2.44
N ASP A 16 -5.45 4.56 -3.55
CA ASP A 16 -6.83 5.06 -3.54
C ASP A 16 -7.81 3.99 -3.04
N LEU A 17 -7.67 2.74 -3.52
CA LEU A 17 -8.45 1.61 -3.01
C LEU A 17 -8.21 1.37 -1.51
N ARG A 18 -6.96 1.50 -1.05
CA ARG A 18 -6.60 1.35 0.38
C ARG A 18 -7.26 2.44 1.23
N LEU A 19 -7.22 3.69 0.78
CA LEU A 19 -7.86 4.82 1.47
C LEU A 19 -9.39 4.67 1.51
N GLN A 20 -9.99 4.03 0.51
CA GLN A 20 -11.42 3.69 0.50
C GLN A 20 -11.75 2.41 1.26
N GLY A 21 -10.76 1.68 1.79
CA GLY A 21 -10.93 0.39 2.46
C GLY A 21 -11.37 -0.74 1.54
N GLN A 22 -11.21 -0.59 0.22
CA GLN A 22 -11.63 -1.57 -0.77
C GLN A 22 -10.57 -2.64 -0.97
N PHE A 23 -11.02 -3.90 -0.98
CA PHE A 23 -10.20 -5.09 -1.24
C PHE A 23 -9.03 -5.27 -0.25
N CYS A 24 -8.97 -4.52 0.85
CA CYS A 24 -8.01 -4.76 1.92
C CYS A 24 -8.32 -6.10 2.58
N ASP A 25 -7.30 -6.94 2.69
CA ASP A 25 -7.40 -8.34 3.14
C ASP A 25 -6.66 -8.59 4.47
N ALA A 26 -5.99 -7.57 5.01
CA ALA A 26 -5.36 -7.62 6.32
C ALA A 26 -5.32 -6.24 7.00
N VAL A 27 -5.14 -6.28 8.33
CA VAL A 27 -4.91 -5.13 9.21
C VAL A 27 -3.52 -5.28 9.81
N ILE A 28 -2.72 -4.22 9.78
CA ILE A 28 -1.51 -4.10 10.62
C ILE A 28 -1.86 -3.19 11.80
N GLU A 29 -1.60 -3.67 13.02
CA GLU A 29 -1.71 -2.85 14.22
C GLU A 29 -0.30 -2.45 14.68
N ALA A 30 -0.09 -1.14 14.83
CA ALA A 30 1.15 -0.58 15.36
C ALA A 30 0.82 0.44 16.44
N GLU A 31 1.30 0.20 17.65
CA GLU A 31 1.08 1.09 18.82
C GLU A 31 -0.40 1.41 19.06
N GLY A 32 -1.29 0.41 18.85
CA GLY A 32 -2.74 0.56 19.02
C GLY A 32 -3.45 1.26 17.85
N VAL A 33 -2.75 1.59 16.77
CA VAL A 33 -3.35 2.15 15.54
C VAL A 33 -3.47 1.06 14.49
N ALA A 34 -4.68 0.87 13.97
CA ALA A 34 -4.99 -0.13 12.94
C ALA A 34 -4.92 0.48 11.52
N PHE A 35 -4.20 -0.19 10.63
CA PHE A 35 -4.05 0.17 9.23
C PHE A 35 -4.56 -0.95 8.33
N GLN A 36 -5.59 -0.66 7.54
CA GLN A 36 -6.06 -1.55 6.48
C GLN A 36 -5.06 -1.55 5.33
N ILE A 37 -4.67 -2.74 4.87
CA ILE A 37 -3.66 -2.92 3.83
C ILE A 37 -4.07 -4.00 2.82
N HIS A 38 -3.38 -4.00 1.67
CA HIS A 38 -3.40 -5.10 0.71
C HIS A 38 -2.13 -5.93 0.91
N ARG A 39 -2.27 -7.17 1.38
CA ARG A 39 -1.11 -8.01 1.74
C ARG A 39 -0.17 -8.22 0.56
N VAL A 40 -0.74 -8.47 -0.62
CA VAL A 40 0.00 -8.66 -1.88
C VAL A 40 0.91 -7.47 -2.23
N VAL A 41 0.48 -6.24 -1.98
CA VAL A 41 1.28 -5.03 -2.23
C VAL A 41 2.47 -4.97 -1.28
N LEU A 42 2.27 -5.35 -0.01
CA LEU A 42 3.36 -5.38 0.97
C LEU A 42 4.36 -6.51 0.68
N CYS A 43 3.91 -7.67 0.20
CA CYS A 43 4.79 -8.76 -0.24
C CYS A 43 5.74 -8.31 -1.37
N GLU A 44 5.24 -7.48 -2.30
CA GLU A 44 6.06 -6.89 -3.37
C GLU A 44 7.07 -5.87 -2.82
N CYS A 45 6.67 -5.07 -1.83
CA CYS A 45 7.51 -4.02 -1.27
C CYS A 45 8.58 -4.53 -0.28
N SER A 46 8.34 -5.67 0.38
CA SER A 46 9.25 -6.24 1.37
C SER A 46 9.02 -7.75 1.56
N HIS A 47 10.11 -8.52 1.51
CA HIS A 47 10.09 -9.97 1.72
C HIS A 47 9.67 -10.37 3.14
N TYR A 48 9.67 -9.45 4.10
CA TYR A 48 9.15 -9.71 5.44
C TYR A 48 7.67 -10.12 5.42
N PHE A 49 6.90 -9.66 4.42
CA PHE A 49 5.47 -9.92 4.31
C PHE A 49 5.11 -11.11 3.39
N LEU A 50 6.10 -11.80 2.80
CA LEU A 50 5.88 -13.07 2.09
C LEU A 50 5.46 -14.17 3.08
#